data_AF-C7R9E0-F1
#
_entry.id   AF-C7R9E0-F1
#
_cell.length_a   1.000
_cell.length_b   1.000
_cell.length_c   1.000
_cell.angle_alpha   90.00
_cell.angle_beta   90.00
_cell.angle_gamma   90.00
#
_symmetry.space_group_name_H-M   'P 1'
#
loop_
_entity.id
_entity.type
_entity.pdbx_description
1 polymer ?
#
loop_
_entity_poly.entity_id
_entity_poly.type
_entity_poly.pdbx_seq_one_letter_code
_entity_poly.pdbx_strand_id
1 'polypeptide(L)'
;MTDGRQTIKKGANKAGAGCLTAFGAIFFFAGVGIFLWGLVSIYDAYEARGWQPVEATITHVEQVISRGDDSTTYGVNGSFQYQYQGQSYTSSQLNFYTGTDNIGSYQQDFYYKLSRVKDNQKTITAYVNPDNPNEAVIDKSIRWGMLGFQSIFLIVFGGVGLGIMLFGRFAKKKAVKEQELQQLFPDEPWNWKDEWQTNRFKANTGTGFKVLLGFAIFWNLIAIPASVMAMIEFFKTFDYPILFVLLFPLVGIGLMIGAYVAFMRHKKYGQSELILQQTPIAIGGINRGTIEVPNDRTNDQTFGKPLEAVITLTCQRKTTTGSGKNRSTKTSIIWQDDRRVRSTIKGHNTSSYAFEFKVPEGLPQSDESNQNNRVEWVLEIERKQPGIDLKLQFMVPGYVVAHRVALEAAETDLFAADFNNSNEESSGGQSHLGSWKNLGLEDSVTSQGNRYYFSAFRNLSFAISMIVFGLIFASIGIGVNVYGDAPIIFLIAFGGFGILFLMLGLRQLTYKSEVTVRGGQLQVASGHLLMSAPKIIQRSEIESITANSNMSVGNKQVFHVSAKLTDGSKVVLAKNLLMRSDVESFIEKIKNEIGIRES
;
A
#
# COMPACT_ATOMS: atom_id res chain seq x y z
N MET A 1 -1.38 44.38 36.22
CA MET A 1 -0.20 44.35 35.33
C MET A 1 0.57 43.08 35.64
N THR A 2 0.28 42.01 34.91
CA THR A 2 0.99 40.74 35.01
C THR A 2 1.16 40.23 33.59
N ASP A 3 2.43 40.22 33.18
CA ASP A 3 2.96 39.92 31.86
C ASP A 3 2.68 38.46 31.47
N GLY A 4 1.67 38.26 30.62
CA GLY A 4 1.31 36.97 30.04
C GLY A 4 2.12 36.72 28.76
N ARG A 5 3.42 36.46 28.89
CA ARG A 5 4.25 35.96 27.78
C ARG A 5 3.69 34.64 27.27
N GLN A 6 2.95 34.71 26.16
CA GLN A 6 2.64 33.54 25.34
C GLN A 6 3.95 32.90 24.89
N THR A 7 4.19 31.69 25.38
CA THR A 7 5.28 30.83 24.90
C THR A 7 5.03 30.47 23.45
N ILE A 8 5.76 31.11 22.54
CA ILE A 8 5.87 30.74 21.14
C ILE A 8 6.35 29.29 21.09
N LYS A 9 5.47 28.36 20.71
CA LYS A 9 5.79 26.94 20.54
C LYS A 9 6.85 26.81 19.45
N LYS A 10 7.99 26.20 19.82
CA LYS A 10 9.13 25.90 18.95
C LYS A 10 8.68 25.26 17.63
N GLY A 11 9.14 25.86 16.54
CA GLY A 11 8.82 25.49 15.17
C GLY A 11 9.18 24.06 14.78
N ALA A 12 8.51 23.61 13.73
CA ALA A 12 8.63 22.31 13.09
C ALA A 12 10.09 21.85 12.92
N ASN A 13 10.30 20.56 13.19
CA ASN A 13 11.57 19.84 13.24
C ASN A 13 12.52 20.12 12.04
N LYS A 14 13.43 21.10 12.21
CA LYS A 14 14.60 21.29 11.33
C LYS A 14 15.52 20.05 11.25
N ALA A 15 15.44 19.15 12.24
CA ALA A 15 16.27 17.96 12.34
C ALA A 15 15.92 16.86 11.32
N GLY A 16 14.68 16.78 10.82
CA GLY A 16 14.23 15.62 10.02
C GLY A 16 14.84 15.53 8.62
N ALA A 17 14.89 16.65 7.89
CA ALA A 17 15.32 16.65 6.49
C ALA A 17 16.85 16.53 6.32
N GLY A 18 17.64 17.17 7.20
CA GLY A 18 19.10 17.05 7.20
C GLY A 18 19.57 15.63 7.53
N CYS A 19 18.94 14.99 8.53
CA CYS A 19 19.21 13.60 8.88
C CYS A 19 18.85 12.63 7.74
N LEU A 20 17.77 12.90 6.99
CA LEU A 20 17.37 12.09 5.85
C LEU A 20 18.43 12.11 4.73
N THR A 21 19.01 13.28 4.43
CA THR A 21 20.09 13.40 3.45
C THR A 21 21.36 12.67 3.90
N ALA A 22 21.76 12.80 5.17
CA ALA A 22 22.92 12.09 5.71
C ALA A 22 22.71 10.55 5.68
N PHE A 23 21.51 10.10 6.06
CA PHE A 23 21.14 8.69 5.99
C PHE A 23 21.19 8.15 4.54
N GLY A 24 20.61 8.88 3.58
CA GLY A 24 20.69 8.50 2.17
C GLY A 24 22.11 8.44 1.62
N ALA A 25 23.01 9.32 2.08
CA ALA A 25 24.41 9.34 1.68
C ALA A 25 25.16 8.05 2.05
N ILE A 26 24.89 7.47 3.22
CA ILE A 26 25.52 6.21 3.67
C ILE A 26 25.23 5.08 2.66
N PHE A 27 23.96 4.90 2.29
CA PHE A 27 23.58 3.87 1.30
C PHE A 27 24.15 4.17 -0.08
N PHE A 28 24.17 5.44 -0.49
CA PHE A 28 24.74 5.84 -1.77
C PHE A 28 26.22 5.47 -1.87
N PHE A 29 27.03 5.92 -0.89
CA PHE A 29 28.46 5.65 -0.89
C PHE A 29 28.78 4.17 -0.70
N ALA A 30 28.00 3.44 0.10
CA ALA A 30 28.17 1.99 0.22
C ALA A 30 27.92 1.27 -1.11
N GLY A 31 26.81 1.57 -1.79
CA GLY A 31 26.47 0.97 -3.08
C GLY A 31 27.48 1.31 -4.18
N VAL A 32 27.88 2.59 -4.27
CA VAL A 32 28.91 3.05 -5.21
C VAL A 32 30.27 2.43 -4.88
N GLY A 33 30.66 2.39 -3.61
CA GLY A 33 31.95 1.85 -3.18
C GLY A 33 32.12 0.37 -3.49
N ILE A 34 31.10 -0.46 -3.20
CA ILE A 34 31.11 -1.90 -3.53
C ILE A 34 31.28 -2.10 -5.04
N PHE A 35 30.57 -1.32 -5.85
CA PHE A 35 30.64 -1.42 -7.30
C PHE A 35 31.99 -0.96 -7.85
N LEU A 36 32.51 0.18 -7.39
CA LEU A 36 33.83 0.68 -7.79
C LEU A 36 34.95 -0.29 -7.39
N TRP A 37 34.85 -0.92 -6.22
CA TRP A 37 35.80 -1.95 -5.81
C TRP A 37 35.76 -3.17 -6.75
N GLY A 38 34.57 -3.59 -7.16
CA GLY A 38 34.40 -4.64 -8.17
C GLY A 38 35.00 -4.31 -9.54
N LEU A 39 35.03 -3.03 -9.93
CA LEU A 39 35.63 -2.59 -11.19
C LEU A 39 37.16 -2.69 -11.19
N VAL A 40 37.82 -2.77 -10.04
CA VAL A 40 39.29 -2.96 -9.96
C VAL A 40 39.69 -4.27 -10.65
N SER A 41 39.04 -5.39 -10.29
CA SER A 41 39.30 -6.69 -10.92
C SER A 41 38.99 -6.71 -12.43
N ILE A 42 38.07 -5.85 -12.89
CA ILE A 42 37.75 -5.71 -14.31
C ILE A 42 38.83 -4.93 -15.04
N TYR A 43 39.35 -3.88 -14.41
CA TYR A 43 40.47 -3.11 -14.92
C TYR A 43 41.72 -3.99 -15.05
N ASP A 44 42.06 -4.76 -14.01
CA ASP A 44 43.20 -5.68 -14.03
C ASP A 44 43.03 -6.77 -15.12
N ALA A 45 41.83 -7.35 -15.24
CA ALA A 45 41.52 -8.31 -16.30
C ALA A 45 41.58 -7.70 -17.72
N TYR A 46 41.26 -6.41 -17.85
CA TYR A 46 41.37 -5.68 -19.11
C TYR A 46 42.84 -5.43 -19.47
N GLU A 47 43.65 -4.99 -18.52
CA GLU A 47 45.10 -4.80 -18.69
C GLU A 47 45.80 -6.12 -19.06
N ALA A 48 45.39 -7.21 -18.40
CA ALA A 48 45.91 -8.55 -18.65
C ALA A 48 45.59 -9.12 -20.05
N ARG A 49 44.77 -8.45 -20.86
CA ARG A 49 44.58 -8.83 -22.28
C ARG A 49 45.90 -8.79 -23.06
N GLY A 50 46.79 -7.84 -22.72
CA GLY A 50 48.11 -7.71 -23.33
C GLY A 50 49.20 -8.62 -22.76
N TRP A 51 48.92 -9.34 -21.67
CA TRP A 51 49.91 -10.17 -20.98
C TRP A 51 50.28 -11.42 -21.80
N GLN A 52 51.56 -11.80 -21.74
CA GLN A 52 52.13 -12.86 -22.57
C GLN A 52 51.87 -14.25 -21.97
N PRO A 53 51.47 -15.25 -22.78
CA PRO A 53 51.27 -16.61 -22.30
C PRO A 53 52.61 -17.33 -22.08
N VAL A 54 52.77 -17.97 -20.92
CA VAL A 54 53.93 -18.78 -20.54
C VAL A 54 53.49 -20.11 -19.94
N GLU A 55 54.32 -21.14 -20.02
CA GLU A 55 54.08 -22.39 -19.30
C GLU A 55 54.43 -22.23 -17.82
N ALA A 56 53.52 -22.69 -16.96
CA ALA A 56 53.64 -22.62 -15.51
C ALA A 56 53.34 -23.97 -14.86
N THR A 57 53.98 -24.22 -13.73
CA THR A 57 53.77 -25.41 -12.90
C THR A 57 53.15 -25.00 -11.57
N ILE A 58 52.02 -25.61 -11.22
CA ILE A 58 51.31 -25.32 -9.97
C ILE A 58 52.08 -25.97 -8.81
N THR A 59 52.56 -25.15 -7.88
CA THR A 59 53.30 -25.59 -6.69
C THR A 59 52.34 -25.89 -5.53
N HIS A 60 51.33 -25.05 -5.33
CA HIS A 60 50.34 -25.20 -4.26
C HIS A 60 48.95 -24.82 -4.75
N VAL A 61 47.93 -25.53 -4.26
CA VAL A 61 46.52 -25.19 -4.48
C VAL A 61 45.72 -25.75 -3.32
N GLU A 62 44.82 -24.93 -2.78
CA GLU A 62 43.91 -25.28 -1.71
C GLU A 62 42.54 -24.64 -1.97
N GLN A 63 41.48 -25.33 -1.54
CA GLN A 63 40.13 -24.77 -1.54
C GLN A 63 39.84 -24.14 -0.18
N VAL A 64 39.53 -22.85 -0.18
CA VAL A 64 39.09 -22.14 1.01
C VAL A 64 37.57 -22.26 1.08
N ILE A 65 37.06 -22.83 2.18
CA ILE A 65 35.61 -22.97 2.40
C ILE A 65 35.27 -22.24 3.69
N SER A 66 34.42 -21.22 3.57
CA SER A 66 33.91 -20.48 4.72
C SER A 66 32.42 -20.80 4.90
N ARG A 67 32.08 -21.43 6.03
CA ARG A 67 30.70 -21.81 6.40
C ARG A 67 30.17 -20.79 7.40
N GLY A 68 29.15 -20.04 7.02
CA GLY A 68 28.37 -19.19 7.93
C GLY A 68 27.00 -19.80 8.24
N ASP A 69 26.27 -19.17 9.16
CA ASP A 69 24.93 -19.61 9.59
C ASP A 69 23.92 -19.68 8.43
N ASP A 70 24.04 -18.78 7.44
CA ASP A 70 23.08 -18.65 6.34
C ASP A 70 23.60 -19.14 4.98
N SER A 71 24.92 -19.29 4.78
CA SER A 71 25.49 -19.73 3.49
C SER A 71 26.93 -20.23 3.59
N THR A 72 27.34 -21.06 2.63
CA THR A 72 28.74 -21.48 2.43
C THR A 72 29.35 -20.74 1.24
N THR A 73 30.55 -20.19 1.42
CA THR A 73 31.33 -19.52 0.36
C THR A 73 32.62 -20.27 0.08
N TYR A 74 33.08 -20.20 -1.16
CA TYR A 74 34.21 -20.94 -1.68
C TYR A 74 35.25 -19.98 -2.28
N GLY A 75 36.52 -20.30 -2.12
CA GLY A 75 37.64 -19.57 -2.72
C GLY A 75 38.77 -20.54 -3.06
N VAL A 76 39.76 -20.04 -3.79
CA VAL A 76 40.92 -20.82 -4.20
C VAL A 76 42.19 -20.03 -3.91
N ASN A 77 43.06 -20.60 -3.08
CA ASN A 77 44.40 -20.08 -2.86
C ASN A 77 45.41 -21.03 -3.50
N GLY A 78 46.56 -20.49 -3.88
CA GLY A 78 47.61 -21.31 -4.47
C GLY A 78 48.83 -20.51 -4.88
N SER A 79 49.80 -21.21 -5.45
CA SER A 79 50.99 -20.63 -6.04
C SER A 79 51.43 -21.45 -7.23
N PHE A 80 52.13 -20.79 -8.16
CA PHE A 80 52.71 -21.42 -9.33
C PHE A 80 54.05 -20.80 -9.68
N GLN A 81 54.89 -21.59 -10.34
CA GLN A 81 56.20 -21.19 -10.82
C GLN A 81 56.20 -21.14 -12.36
N TYR A 82 56.85 -20.15 -12.94
CA TYR A 82 56.97 -19.98 -14.39
C TYR A 82 58.34 -19.43 -14.76
N GLN A 83 58.70 -19.58 -16.03
CA GLN A 83 59.91 -18.97 -16.58
C GLN A 83 59.57 -17.87 -17.57
N TYR A 84 60.22 -16.73 -17.43
CA TYR A 84 60.10 -15.61 -18.35
C TYR A 84 61.48 -15.03 -18.64
N GLN A 85 61.83 -14.93 -19.93
CA GLN A 85 63.15 -14.43 -20.38
C GLN A 85 64.35 -15.13 -19.70
N GLY A 86 64.24 -16.44 -19.45
CA GLY A 86 65.31 -17.24 -18.82
C GLY A 86 65.41 -17.10 -17.30
N GLN A 87 64.58 -16.29 -16.66
CA GLN A 87 64.48 -16.14 -15.20
C GLN A 87 63.27 -16.91 -14.65
N SER A 88 63.42 -17.49 -13.46
CA SER A 88 62.33 -18.22 -12.79
C SER A 88 61.61 -17.32 -11.80
N TYR A 89 60.28 -17.29 -11.87
CA TYR A 89 59.42 -16.46 -11.02
C TYR A 89 58.38 -17.33 -10.31
N THR A 90 57.85 -16.83 -9.20
CA THR A 90 56.76 -17.47 -8.44
C THR A 90 55.68 -16.45 -8.16
N SER A 91 54.43 -16.78 -8.51
CA SER A 91 53.25 -15.97 -8.21
C SER A 91 52.29 -16.74 -7.32
N SER A 92 51.62 -16.02 -6.41
CA SER A 92 50.48 -16.51 -5.60
C SER A 92 49.14 -15.99 -6.10
N GLN A 93 49.13 -15.13 -7.11
CA GLN A 93 47.93 -14.53 -7.66
C GLN A 93 47.37 -15.43 -8.76
N LEU A 94 46.37 -16.26 -8.43
CA LEU A 94 45.80 -17.18 -9.41
C LEU A 94 44.86 -16.50 -10.43
N ASN A 95 44.16 -15.46 -9.98
CA ASN A 95 43.20 -14.66 -10.74
C ASN A 95 43.06 -13.25 -10.10
N PHE A 96 42.19 -12.40 -10.66
CA PHE A 96 41.93 -11.03 -10.15
C PHE A 96 40.82 -10.96 -9.07
N TYR A 97 40.29 -12.10 -8.64
CA TYR A 97 39.14 -12.20 -7.75
C TYR A 97 39.53 -12.90 -6.44
N THR A 98 40.03 -12.13 -5.48
CA THR A 98 40.47 -12.63 -4.17
C THR A 98 39.31 -12.90 -3.22
N GLY A 99 39.49 -13.85 -2.31
CA GLY A 99 38.54 -14.15 -1.23
C GLY A 99 37.60 -15.30 -1.57
N THR A 100 36.51 -15.40 -0.81
CA THR A 100 35.50 -16.45 -0.98
C THR A 100 34.17 -15.86 -1.43
N ASP A 101 33.45 -16.59 -2.28
CA ASP A 101 32.12 -16.24 -2.73
C ASP A 101 31.28 -17.49 -3.05
N ASN A 102 29.97 -17.31 -3.23
CA ASN A 102 29.04 -18.35 -3.65
C ASN A 102 28.34 -17.97 -4.96
N ILE A 103 29.00 -17.18 -5.80
CA ILE A 103 28.42 -16.63 -7.03
C ILE A 103 28.78 -17.54 -8.21
N GLY A 104 27.84 -18.44 -8.54
CA GLY A 104 28.01 -19.47 -9.56
C GLY A 104 28.98 -20.58 -9.14
N SER A 105 29.43 -21.40 -10.09
CA SER A 105 30.37 -22.52 -9.83
C SER A 105 31.84 -22.17 -10.07
N TYR A 106 32.16 -20.90 -10.34
CA TYR A 106 33.51 -20.49 -10.76
C TYR A 106 34.60 -20.98 -9.81
N GLN A 107 34.44 -20.78 -8.50
CA GLN A 107 35.47 -21.10 -7.51
C GLN A 107 35.72 -22.61 -7.40
N GLN A 108 34.65 -23.41 -7.46
CA GLN A 108 34.74 -24.87 -7.43
C GLN A 108 35.35 -25.40 -8.73
N ASP A 109 34.86 -24.95 -9.89
CA ASP A 109 35.36 -25.35 -11.20
C ASP A 109 36.84 -24.98 -11.37
N PHE A 110 37.23 -23.81 -10.87
CA PHE A 110 38.61 -23.33 -10.89
C PHE A 110 39.51 -24.17 -9.98
N TYR A 111 39.08 -24.47 -8.75
CA TYR A 111 39.80 -25.37 -7.86
C TYR A 111 39.99 -26.77 -8.49
N TYR A 112 38.92 -27.38 -9.01
CA TYR A 112 39.00 -28.71 -9.62
C TYR A 112 39.93 -28.73 -10.83
N LYS A 113 39.92 -27.68 -11.65
CA LYS A 113 40.85 -27.52 -12.78
C LYS A 113 42.30 -27.49 -12.30
N LEU A 114 42.62 -26.65 -11.30
CA LEU A 114 43.98 -26.49 -10.79
C LEU A 114 44.50 -27.72 -10.06
N SER A 115 43.68 -28.34 -9.18
CA SER A 115 44.06 -29.58 -8.50
C SER A 115 44.32 -30.71 -9.49
N ARG A 116 43.47 -30.87 -10.52
CA ARG A 116 43.70 -31.90 -11.55
C ARG A 116 45.01 -31.69 -12.32
N VAL A 117 45.38 -30.44 -12.62
CA VAL A 117 46.65 -30.15 -13.30
C VAL A 117 47.84 -30.50 -12.40
N LYS A 118 47.78 -30.10 -11.12
CA LYS A 118 48.82 -30.38 -10.13
C LYS A 118 49.00 -31.88 -9.90
N ASP A 119 47.91 -32.62 -9.69
CA ASP A 119 47.94 -34.06 -9.40
C ASP A 119 48.49 -34.89 -10.57
N ASN A 120 48.27 -34.42 -11.81
CA ASN A 120 48.80 -35.06 -13.02
C ASN A 120 50.19 -34.52 -13.44
N GLN A 121 50.81 -33.66 -12.63
CA GLN A 121 52.12 -33.03 -12.92
C GLN A 121 52.19 -32.37 -14.31
N LYS A 122 51.08 -31.75 -14.74
CA LYS A 122 51.00 -31.06 -16.04
C LYS A 122 51.32 -29.58 -15.88
N THR A 123 51.80 -28.97 -16.96
CA THR A 123 51.91 -27.51 -17.06
C THR A 123 50.55 -26.88 -17.39
N ILE A 124 50.37 -25.63 -16.99
CA ILE A 124 49.22 -24.79 -17.33
C ILE A 124 49.70 -23.46 -17.88
N THR A 125 48.92 -22.84 -18.76
CA THR A 125 49.22 -21.49 -19.25
C THR A 125 48.99 -20.48 -18.13
N ALA A 126 50.04 -19.73 -17.78
CA ALA A 126 49.95 -18.50 -17.03
C ALA A 126 50.14 -17.29 -17.98
N TYR A 127 49.65 -16.13 -17.57
CA TYR A 127 49.81 -14.88 -18.29
C TYR A 127 50.70 -13.97 -17.45
N VAL A 128 51.84 -13.54 -17.99
CA VAL A 128 52.81 -12.68 -17.31
C VAL A 128 52.73 -11.25 -17.85
N ASN A 129 52.78 -10.27 -16.94
CA ASN A 129 52.90 -8.88 -17.28
C ASN A 129 54.30 -8.60 -17.87
N PRO A 130 54.43 -8.19 -19.15
CA PRO A 130 55.73 -7.92 -19.75
C PRO A 130 56.45 -6.72 -19.13
N ASP A 131 55.69 -5.76 -18.57
CA ASP A 131 56.24 -4.55 -17.94
C ASP A 131 56.67 -4.81 -16.50
N ASN A 132 56.06 -5.80 -15.82
CA ASN A 132 56.45 -6.26 -14.49
C ASN A 132 56.37 -7.80 -14.37
N PRO A 133 57.45 -8.53 -14.70
CA PRO A 133 57.43 -10.00 -14.73
C PRO A 133 57.11 -10.70 -13.40
N ASN A 134 57.08 -9.99 -12.27
CA ASN A 134 56.63 -10.53 -10.97
C ASN A 134 55.10 -10.69 -10.88
N GLU A 135 54.35 -10.05 -11.78
CA GLU A 135 52.91 -10.16 -11.87
C GLU A 135 52.53 -11.20 -12.92
N ALA A 136 51.89 -12.28 -12.48
CA ALA A 136 51.33 -13.27 -13.36
C ALA A 136 50.07 -13.87 -12.76
N VAL A 137 49.12 -14.25 -13.63
CA VAL A 137 47.86 -14.93 -13.28
C VAL A 137 47.60 -16.15 -14.15
N ILE A 138 46.86 -17.13 -13.64
CA ILE A 138 46.42 -18.29 -14.42
C ILE A 138 45.13 -17.99 -15.18
N ASP A 139 44.20 -17.29 -14.54
CA ASP A 139 42.92 -16.92 -15.14
C ASP A 139 42.73 -15.39 -15.16
N LYS A 140 42.70 -14.85 -16.38
CA LYS A 140 42.44 -13.44 -16.67
C LYS A 140 41.01 -13.17 -17.15
N SER A 141 40.13 -14.17 -17.07
CA SER A 141 38.75 -14.03 -17.54
C SER A 141 37.94 -13.07 -16.66
N ILE A 142 37.00 -12.35 -17.27
CA ILE A 142 36.07 -11.51 -16.53
C ILE A 142 34.94 -12.37 -15.98
N ARG A 143 34.74 -12.34 -14.65
CA ARG A 143 33.60 -12.95 -13.98
C ARG A 143 32.35 -12.07 -14.13
N TRP A 144 31.73 -12.10 -15.30
CA TRP A 144 30.51 -11.31 -15.61
C TRP A 144 29.37 -11.54 -14.61
N GLY A 145 29.23 -12.75 -14.06
CA GLY A 145 28.26 -13.03 -12.99
C GLY A 145 28.53 -12.25 -11.70
N MET A 146 29.80 -12.08 -11.33
CA MET A 146 30.21 -11.30 -10.15
C MET A 146 29.97 -9.80 -10.36
N LEU A 147 30.30 -9.29 -11.56
CA LEU A 147 30.01 -7.91 -11.93
C LEU A 147 28.50 -7.62 -11.93
N GLY A 148 27.71 -8.55 -12.47
CA GLY A 148 26.25 -8.49 -12.43
C GLY A 148 25.73 -8.41 -10.98
N PHE A 149 26.24 -9.27 -10.11
CA PHE A 149 25.91 -9.26 -8.68
C PHE A 149 26.26 -7.92 -8.00
N GLN A 150 27.47 -7.40 -8.22
CA GLN A 150 27.90 -6.12 -7.66
C GLN A 150 27.10 -4.93 -8.20
N SER A 151 26.67 -4.98 -9.46
CA SER A 151 25.83 -3.94 -10.07
C SER A 151 24.47 -3.80 -9.37
N ILE A 152 23.94 -4.86 -8.77
CA ILE A 152 22.72 -4.81 -7.96
C ILE A 152 22.93 -3.83 -6.79
N PHE A 153 24.09 -3.85 -6.12
CA PHE A 153 24.36 -2.95 -5.00
C PHE A 153 24.39 -1.47 -5.44
N LEU A 154 24.98 -1.19 -6.60
CA LEU A 154 24.96 0.17 -7.16
C LEU A 154 23.53 0.64 -7.44
N ILE A 155 22.72 -0.18 -8.12
CA ILE A 155 21.39 0.24 -8.54
C ILE A 155 20.45 0.34 -7.33
N VAL A 156 20.49 -0.66 -6.44
CA VAL A 156 19.65 -0.74 -5.24
C VAL A 156 20.09 0.29 -4.22
N PHE A 157 21.30 0.19 -3.66
CA PHE A 157 21.73 1.06 -2.56
C PHE A 157 22.14 2.44 -3.06
N GLY A 158 22.84 2.50 -4.21
CA GLY A 158 23.17 3.77 -4.87
C GLY A 158 21.91 4.53 -5.32
N GLY A 159 21.03 3.88 -6.07
CA GLY A 159 19.79 4.50 -6.55
C GLY A 159 18.85 4.95 -5.42
N VAL A 160 18.61 4.08 -4.43
CA VAL A 160 17.76 4.43 -3.26
C VAL A 160 18.40 5.55 -2.44
N GLY A 161 19.71 5.48 -2.18
CA GLY A 161 20.44 6.51 -1.44
C GLY A 161 20.33 7.88 -2.11
N LEU A 162 20.53 7.94 -3.43
CA LEU A 162 20.35 9.16 -4.22
C LEU A 162 18.90 9.68 -4.17
N GLY A 163 17.92 8.79 -4.31
CA GLY A 163 16.50 9.14 -4.20
C GLY A 163 16.14 9.76 -2.85
N ILE A 164 16.61 9.17 -1.75
CA ILE A 164 16.42 9.71 -0.39
C ILE A 164 17.05 11.10 -0.26
N MET A 165 18.27 11.29 -0.78
CA MET A 165 18.96 12.58 -0.75
C MET A 165 18.18 13.67 -1.50
N LEU A 166 17.72 13.38 -2.73
CA LEU A 166 16.92 14.31 -3.52
C LEU A 166 15.60 14.65 -2.81
N PHE A 167 14.88 13.64 -2.31
CA PHE A 167 13.64 13.83 -1.56
C PHE A 167 13.86 14.70 -0.31
N GLY A 168 14.93 14.46 0.46
CA GLY A 168 15.29 15.28 1.62
C GLY A 168 15.48 16.76 1.28
N ARG A 169 16.12 17.06 0.13
CA ARG A 169 16.28 18.45 -0.35
C ARG A 169 14.95 19.09 -0.74
N PHE A 170 14.08 18.37 -1.45
CA PHE A 170 12.75 18.86 -1.79
C PHE A 170 11.88 19.09 -0.55
N ALA A 171 11.89 18.15 0.40
CA ALA A 171 11.17 18.26 1.67
C ALA A 171 11.65 19.47 2.50
N LYS A 172 12.97 19.71 2.54
CA LYS A 172 13.55 20.90 3.20
C LYS A 172 13.03 22.19 2.57
N LYS A 173 13.04 22.30 1.23
CA LYS A 173 12.51 23.49 0.53
C LYS A 173 11.03 23.71 0.82
N LYS A 174 10.21 22.66 0.81
CA LYS A 174 8.77 22.74 1.15
C LYS A 174 8.55 23.21 2.59
N ALA A 175 9.31 22.66 3.54
CA ALA A 175 9.20 23.03 4.96
C ALA A 175 9.61 24.49 5.24
N VAL A 176 10.63 25.01 4.55
CA VAL A 176 11.02 26.44 4.67
C VAL A 176 9.89 27.34 4.17
N LYS A 177 9.32 27.05 3.01
CA LYS A 177 8.20 27.82 2.45
C LYS A 177 6.96 27.79 3.37
N GLU A 178 6.64 26.64 3.93
CA GLU A 178 5.53 26.51 4.89
C GLU A 178 5.78 27.34 6.17
N GLN A 179 7.02 27.40 6.65
CA GLN A 179 7.39 28.28 7.78
C GLN A 179 7.27 29.77 7.43
N GLU A 180 7.60 30.17 6.21
CA GLU A 180 7.41 31.55 5.75
C GLU A 180 5.92 31.91 5.69
N LEU A 181 5.07 31.01 5.16
CA LEU A 181 3.62 31.22 5.13
C LEU A 181 2.99 31.23 6.53
N GLN A 182 3.51 30.45 7.47
CA GLN A 182 3.12 30.49 8.89
C GLN A 182 3.35 31.87 9.52
N GLN A 183 4.44 32.55 9.15
CA GLN A 183 4.74 33.90 9.64
C GLN A 183 3.83 34.96 9.01
N LEU A 184 3.40 34.74 7.76
CA LEU A 184 2.52 35.68 7.03
C LEU A 184 1.05 35.56 7.45
N PHE A 185 0.56 34.36 7.77
CA PHE A 185 -0.84 34.09 8.08
C PHE A 185 -1.02 33.37 9.43
N PRO A 186 -0.73 34.00 10.58
CA PRO A 186 -0.74 33.32 11.88
C PRO A 186 -2.14 32.82 12.31
N ASP A 187 -3.20 33.58 11.98
CA ASP A 187 -4.57 33.30 12.40
C ASP A 187 -5.36 32.42 11.40
N GLU A 188 -4.76 32.09 10.25
CA GLU A 188 -5.41 31.31 9.19
C GLU A 188 -4.54 30.09 8.81
N PRO A 189 -4.53 29.03 9.64
CA PRO A 189 -3.65 27.87 9.42
C PRO A 189 -3.88 27.13 8.10
N TRP A 190 -5.06 27.28 7.49
CA TRP A 190 -5.33 26.74 6.16
C TRP A 190 -4.53 27.45 5.06
N ASN A 191 -4.01 28.67 5.28
CA ASN A 191 -3.20 29.40 4.30
C ASN A 191 -1.70 29.07 4.37
N TRP A 192 -1.27 28.20 5.28
CA TRP A 192 0.13 27.77 5.39
C TRP A 192 0.59 26.85 4.25
N LYS A 193 -0.35 26.33 3.46
CA LYS A 193 -0.09 25.46 2.31
C LYS A 193 -0.61 26.12 1.04
N ASP A 194 0.25 26.25 0.04
CA ASP A 194 -0.14 26.74 -1.30
C ASP A 194 -1.36 25.99 -1.85
N GLU A 195 -1.44 24.68 -1.57
CA GLU A 195 -2.50 23.78 -2.04
C GLU A 195 -3.88 24.10 -1.42
N TRP A 196 -3.93 24.83 -0.30
CA TRP A 196 -5.14 25.14 0.45
C TRP A 196 -5.57 26.62 0.34
N GLN A 197 -4.72 27.48 -0.23
CA GLN A 197 -5.02 28.90 -0.45
C GLN A 197 -6.06 29.13 -1.56
N THR A 198 -6.36 28.11 -2.36
CA THR A 198 -7.37 28.21 -3.42
C THR A 198 -8.61 27.42 -3.05
N ASN A 199 -9.72 27.69 -3.73
CA ASN A 199 -10.92 26.88 -3.63
C ASN A 199 -10.89 25.63 -4.54
N ARG A 200 -9.75 25.38 -5.21
CA ARG A 200 -9.57 24.28 -6.17
C ARG A 200 -8.52 23.29 -5.66
N PHE A 201 -8.95 22.09 -5.37
CA PHE A 201 -8.10 21.03 -4.85
C PHE A 201 -7.85 19.99 -5.93
N LYS A 202 -6.58 19.65 -6.14
CA LYS A 202 -6.19 18.57 -7.05
C LYS A 202 -6.30 17.22 -6.34
N ALA A 203 -6.63 16.18 -7.09
CA ALA A 203 -6.67 14.83 -6.56
C ALA A 203 -5.28 14.38 -6.08
N ASN A 204 -5.19 13.87 -4.84
CA ASN A 204 -3.97 13.36 -4.21
C ASN A 204 -3.53 11.99 -4.78
N THR A 205 -4.34 11.39 -5.65
CA THR A 205 -4.09 10.06 -6.23
C THR A 205 -2.92 10.02 -7.24
N GLY A 206 -2.30 11.16 -7.57
CA GLY A 206 -1.33 11.28 -8.65
C GLY A 206 0.10 10.79 -8.37
N THR A 207 0.54 10.70 -7.11
CA THR A 207 1.93 10.31 -6.80
C THR A 207 2.06 8.84 -6.40
N GLY A 208 0.99 8.22 -5.88
CA GLY A 208 1.02 6.86 -5.36
C GLY A 208 1.48 5.81 -6.39
N PHE A 209 1.07 5.96 -7.65
CA PHE A 209 1.47 5.01 -8.70
C PHE A 209 2.98 5.05 -8.98
N LYS A 210 3.64 6.22 -8.87
CA LYS A 210 5.09 6.35 -9.09
C LYS A 210 5.88 5.63 -8.01
N VAL A 211 5.43 5.76 -6.75
CA VAL A 211 6.02 5.05 -5.61
C VAL A 211 5.83 3.54 -5.78
N LEU A 212 4.60 3.11 -6.11
CA LEU A 212 4.30 1.70 -6.33
C LEU A 212 5.09 1.12 -7.52
N LEU A 213 5.22 1.86 -8.62
CA LEU A 213 6.02 1.47 -9.78
C LEU A 213 7.50 1.36 -9.44
N GLY A 214 8.06 2.34 -8.72
CA GLY A 214 9.45 2.31 -8.27
C GLY A 214 9.73 1.10 -7.37
N PHE A 215 8.82 0.81 -6.43
CA PHE A 215 8.90 -0.38 -5.58
C PHE A 215 8.76 -1.69 -6.39
N ALA A 216 7.86 -1.73 -7.37
CA ALA A 216 7.68 -2.89 -8.23
C ALA A 216 8.94 -3.17 -9.06
N ILE A 217 9.55 -2.14 -9.66
CA ILE A 217 10.81 -2.26 -10.42
C ILE A 217 11.92 -2.76 -9.49
N PHE A 218 12.07 -2.13 -8.33
CA PHE A 218 13.05 -2.51 -7.32
C PHE A 218 12.92 -3.98 -6.90
N TRP A 219 11.70 -4.41 -6.58
CA TRP A 219 11.41 -5.78 -6.18
C TRP A 219 11.78 -6.78 -7.29
N ASN A 220 11.39 -6.49 -8.54
CA ASN A 220 11.68 -7.37 -9.68
C ASN A 220 13.17 -7.42 -10.04
N LEU A 221 13.91 -6.32 -9.84
CA LEU A 221 15.34 -6.25 -10.10
C LEU A 221 16.13 -7.24 -9.21
N ILE A 222 15.61 -7.56 -8.03
CA ILE A 222 16.20 -8.55 -7.12
C ILE A 222 15.59 -9.94 -7.37
N ALA A 223 14.26 -10.01 -7.46
CA ALA A 223 13.54 -11.27 -7.53
C ALA A 223 13.84 -12.08 -8.81
N ILE A 224 13.98 -11.41 -9.96
CA ILE A 224 14.21 -12.10 -11.25
C ILE A 224 15.63 -12.72 -11.31
N PRO A 225 16.73 -11.99 -11.06
CA PRO A 225 18.07 -12.60 -11.05
C PRO A 225 18.20 -13.69 -9.98
N ALA A 226 17.65 -13.47 -8.78
CA ALA A 226 17.64 -14.51 -7.74
C ALA A 226 16.92 -15.77 -8.21
N SER A 227 15.81 -15.63 -8.92
CA SER A 227 15.06 -16.76 -9.50
C SER A 227 15.84 -17.48 -10.60
N VAL A 228 16.57 -16.76 -11.46
CA VAL A 228 17.44 -17.36 -12.48
C VAL A 228 18.59 -18.14 -11.83
N MET A 229 19.24 -17.56 -10.82
CA MET A 229 20.31 -18.24 -10.08
C MET A 229 19.78 -19.48 -9.34
N ALA A 230 18.63 -19.37 -8.69
CA ALA A 230 17.94 -20.48 -8.04
C ALA A 230 17.62 -21.62 -9.03
N MET A 231 17.18 -21.30 -10.24
CA MET A 231 16.95 -22.30 -11.30
C MET A 231 18.24 -22.99 -11.75
N ILE A 232 19.33 -22.24 -11.95
CA ILE A 232 20.64 -22.80 -12.32
C ILE A 232 21.13 -23.76 -11.23
N GLU A 233 20.97 -23.39 -9.96
CA GLU A 233 21.37 -24.22 -8.84
C GLU A 233 20.49 -25.47 -8.71
N PHE A 234 19.17 -25.32 -8.87
CA PHE A 234 18.23 -26.45 -8.85
C PHE A 234 18.60 -27.53 -9.89
N PHE A 235 18.98 -27.15 -11.11
CA PHE A 235 19.41 -28.12 -12.13
C PHE A 235 20.73 -28.82 -11.80
N LYS A 236 21.53 -28.30 -10.85
CA LYS A 236 22.78 -28.90 -10.40
C LYS A 236 22.58 -29.81 -9.18
N THR A 237 21.82 -29.34 -8.19
CA THR A 237 21.70 -30.00 -6.88
C THR A 237 20.44 -30.85 -6.75
N PHE A 238 19.43 -30.62 -7.60
CA PHE A 238 18.07 -31.17 -7.47
C PHE A 238 17.43 -30.90 -6.10
N ASP A 239 17.85 -29.81 -5.44
CA ASP A 239 17.33 -29.38 -4.14
C ASP A 239 16.03 -28.58 -4.31
N TYR A 240 14.89 -29.25 -4.13
CA TYR A 240 13.54 -28.70 -4.34
C TYR A 240 13.20 -27.44 -3.51
N PRO A 241 13.60 -27.31 -2.23
CA PRO A 241 13.45 -26.07 -1.46
C PRO A 241 13.91 -24.79 -2.17
N ILE A 242 14.92 -24.84 -3.04
CA ILE A 242 15.42 -23.65 -3.76
C ILE A 242 14.33 -23.02 -4.65
N LEU A 243 13.35 -23.79 -5.11
CA LEU A 243 12.26 -23.33 -5.98
C LEU A 243 11.32 -22.30 -5.32
N PHE A 244 11.35 -22.12 -3.99
CA PHE A 244 10.54 -21.08 -3.32
C PHE A 244 10.88 -19.66 -3.79
N VAL A 245 12.12 -19.44 -4.23
CA VAL A 245 12.56 -18.14 -4.77
C VAL A 245 11.70 -17.72 -5.97
N LEU A 246 11.13 -18.68 -6.73
CA LEU A 246 10.27 -18.43 -7.89
C LEU A 246 8.92 -17.76 -7.55
N LEU A 247 8.51 -17.75 -6.29
CA LEU A 247 7.31 -17.02 -5.85
C LEU A 247 7.53 -15.51 -5.81
N PHE A 248 8.76 -15.06 -5.64
CA PHE A 248 9.08 -13.64 -5.48
C PHE A 248 8.77 -12.83 -6.76
N PRO A 249 9.09 -13.30 -7.98
CA PRO A 249 8.65 -12.64 -9.21
C PRO A 249 7.13 -12.53 -9.35
N LEU A 250 6.34 -13.49 -8.85
CA LEU A 250 4.87 -13.43 -8.92
C LEU A 250 4.32 -12.24 -8.11
N VAL A 251 4.90 -11.98 -6.93
CA VAL A 251 4.62 -10.76 -6.14
C VAL A 251 4.97 -9.51 -6.96
N GLY A 252 6.13 -9.54 -7.62
CA GLY A 252 6.59 -8.47 -8.51
C GLY A 252 5.61 -8.17 -9.66
N ILE A 253 5.04 -9.20 -10.28
CA ILE A 253 4.02 -9.06 -11.34
C ILE A 253 2.75 -8.43 -10.76
N GLY A 254 2.29 -8.88 -9.59
CA GLY A 254 1.14 -8.28 -8.90
C GLY A 254 1.32 -6.79 -8.61
N LEU A 255 2.51 -6.40 -8.13
CA LEU A 255 2.87 -5.00 -7.92
C LEU A 255 2.87 -4.20 -9.22
N MET A 256 3.39 -4.76 -10.31
CA MET A 256 3.39 -4.13 -11.64
C MET A 256 1.96 -3.93 -12.18
N ILE A 257 1.09 -4.93 -12.03
CA ILE A 257 -0.33 -4.81 -12.40
C ILE A 257 -0.99 -3.70 -11.58
N GLY A 258 -0.77 -3.67 -10.26
CA GLY A 258 -1.27 -2.61 -9.39
C GLY A 258 -0.78 -1.21 -9.79
N ALA A 259 0.50 -1.08 -10.13
CA ALA A 259 1.10 0.15 -10.62
C ALA A 259 0.49 0.59 -11.96
N TYR A 260 0.26 -0.35 -12.88
CA TYR A 260 -0.39 -0.09 -14.17
C TYR A 260 -1.84 0.37 -14.01
N VAL A 261 -2.63 -0.29 -13.17
CA VAL A 261 -4.02 0.13 -12.87
C VAL A 261 -4.04 1.53 -12.24
N ALA A 262 -3.12 1.82 -11.30
CA ALA A 262 -3.00 3.14 -10.70
C ALA A 262 -2.56 4.21 -11.71
N PHE A 263 -1.65 3.88 -12.63
CA PHE A 263 -1.23 4.76 -13.72
C PHE A 263 -2.38 5.05 -14.68
N MET A 264 -3.13 4.03 -15.11
CA MET A 264 -4.30 4.21 -15.98
C MET A 264 -5.38 5.06 -15.32
N ARG A 265 -5.60 4.89 -14.01
CA ARG A 265 -6.49 5.75 -13.22
C ARG A 265 -6.02 7.19 -13.19
N HIS A 266 -4.72 7.42 -12.98
CA HIS A 266 -4.15 8.77 -13.02
C HIS A 266 -4.21 9.39 -14.43
N LYS A 267 -3.94 8.62 -15.48
CA LYS A 267 -4.06 9.09 -16.87
C LYS A 267 -5.49 9.50 -17.20
N LYS A 268 -6.49 8.76 -16.70
CA LYS A 268 -7.91 9.03 -16.98
C LYS A 268 -8.48 10.18 -16.13
N TYR A 269 -8.21 10.19 -14.82
CA TYR A 269 -8.85 11.10 -13.85
C TYR A 269 -7.88 12.04 -13.12
N GLY A 270 -6.61 12.09 -13.51
CA GLY A 270 -5.59 12.88 -12.81
C GLY A 270 -5.77 14.40 -12.93
N GLN A 271 -6.60 14.85 -13.88
CA GLN A 271 -6.96 16.25 -14.08
C GLN A 271 -8.24 16.64 -13.33
N SER A 272 -8.83 15.73 -12.54
CA SER A 272 -10.03 16.03 -11.76
C SER A 272 -9.73 17.01 -10.64
N GLU A 273 -10.61 17.98 -10.48
CA GLU A 273 -10.51 19.04 -9.48
C GLU A 273 -11.75 19.06 -8.61
N LEU A 274 -11.54 19.24 -7.31
CA LEU A 274 -12.58 19.57 -6.35
C LEU A 274 -12.66 21.09 -6.23
N ILE A 275 -13.84 21.65 -6.44
CA ILE A 275 -14.12 23.08 -6.30
C ILE A 275 -15.03 23.26 -5.09
N LEU A 276 -14.52 23.85 -4.02
CA LEU A 276 -15.33 24.23 -2.88
C LEU A 276 -15.97 25.59 -3.14
N GLN A 277 -17.21 25.79 -2.66
CA GLN A 277 -17.84 27.10 -2.73
C GLN A 277 -17.09 28.11 -1.82
N GLN A 278 -16.67 27.65 -0.64
CA GLN A 278 -15.90 28.41 0.33
C GLN A 278 -14.87 27.48 1.01
N THR A 279 -13.64 27.97 1.18
CA THR A 279 -12.54 27.27 1.88
C THR A 279 -12.28 28.00 3.20
N PRO A 280 -12.04 27.30 4.33
CA PRO A 280 -11.99 25.85 4.53
C PRO A 280 -13.38 25.19 4.67
N ILE A 281 -13.43 23.87 4.82
CA ILE A 281 -14.64 23.15 5.29
C ILE A 281 -14.98 23.67 6.69
N ALA A 282 -16.16 24.26 6.84
CA ALA A 282 -16.66 24.82 8.08
C ALA A 282 -17.21 23.70 8.98
N ILE A 283 -16.54 23.47 10.11
CA ILE A 283 -17.03 22.56 11.16
C ILE A 283 -18.21 23.25 11.87
N GLY A 284 -19.35 22.56 11.98
CA GLY A 284 -20.59 23.12 12.50
C GLY A 284 -21.51 23.73 11.45
N GLY A 285 -21.08 23.80 10.18
CA GLY A 285 -21.83 24.42 9.08
C GLY A 285 -22.13 23.49 7.90
N ILE A 286 -22.76 24.05 6.88
CA ILE A 286 -23.08 23.40 5.61
C ILE A 286 -21.95 23.63 4.61
N ASN A 287 -21.47 22.54 4.01
CA ASN A 287 -20.34 22.56 3.10
C ASN A 287 -20.78 22.09 1.73
N ARG A 288 -20.71 23.01 0.76
CA ARG A 288 -21.08 22.79 -0.65
C ARG A 288 -19.86 22.80 -1.54
N GLY A 289 -19.88 21.95 -2.55
CA GLY A 289 -18.83 21.89 -3.54
C GLY A 289 -19.22 21.08 -4.77
N THR A 290 -18.31 21.05 -5.73
CA THR A 290 -18.46 20.31 -6.98
C THR A 290 -17.16 19.64 -7.33
N ILE A 291 -17.22 18.37 -7.74
CA ILE A 291 -16.08 17.65 -8.30
C ILE A 291 -16.22 17.62 -9.80
N GLU A 292 -15.26 18.19 -10.51
CA GLU A 292 -15.18 18.12 -11.96
C GLU A 292 -14.28 16.96 -12.36
N VAL A 293 -14.81 16.04 -13.16
CA VAL A 293 -14.11 14.86 -13.67
C VAL A 293 -14.02 14.95 -15.19
N PRO A 294 -12.89 15.47 -15.73
CA PRO A 294 -12.63 15.47 -17.16
C PRO A 294 -12.45 14.05 -17.69
N ASN A 295 -12.72 13.84 -18.97
CA ASN A 295 -12.63 12.53 -19.64
C ASN A 295 -13.49 11.44 -18.98
N ASP A 296 -14.56 11.86 -18.30
CA ASP A 296 -15.60 10.95 -17.81
C ASP A 296 -16.52 10.57 -18.98
N ARG A 297 -15.91 9.86 -19.95
CA ARG A 297 -16.52 9.46 -21.22
C ARG A 297 -17.82 8.71 -20.95
N THR A 298 -18.94 9.29 -21.38
CA THR A 298 -20.27 8.69 -21.56
C THR A 298 -20.32 7.65 -22.68
N ASN A 299 -19.15 7.21 -23.18
CA ASN A 299 -19.02 6.68 -24.53
C ASN A 299 -19.45 5.22 -24.71
N ASP A 300 -20.21 4.61 -23.78
CA ASP A 300 -20.66 3.22 -24.03
C ASP A 300 -21.88 2.66 -23.27
N GLN A 301 -22.54 3.33 -22.31
CA GLN A 301 -23.64 2.63 -21.60
C GLN A 301 -24.96 3.35 -21.35
N THR A 302 -25.13 4.64 -21.65
CA THR A 302 -26.47 5.22 -21.94
C THR A 302 -26.33 6.68 -22.32
N PHE A 303 -26.66 7.03 -23.56
CA PHE A 303 -26.92 8.42 -23.92
C PHE A 303 -27.97 8.99 -22.94
N GLY A 304 -27.60 10.02 -22.17
CA GLY A 304 -28.53 10.80 -21.37
C GLY A 304 -28.87 10.30 -19.96
N LYS A 305 -28.28 9.20 -19.45
CA LYS A 305 -28.47 8.83 -18.02
C LYS A 305 -27.38 9.45 -17.14
N PRO A 306 -27.75 10.13 -16.03
CA PRO A 306 -26.77 10.63 -15.08
C PRO A 306 -26.03 9.44 -14.43
N LEU A 307 -24.71 9.49 -14.43
CA LEU A 307 -23.86 8.54 -13.72
C LEU A 307 -24.00 8.76 -12.22
N GLU A 308 -24.21 7.69 -11.45
CA GLU A 308 -24.27 7.72 -9.99
C GLU A 308 -22.88 7.46 -9.41
N ALA A 309 -22.44 8.31 -8.48
CA ALA A 309 -21.21 8.16 -7.73
C ALA A 309 -21.46 8.37 -6.24
N VAL A 310 -20.54 7.88 -5.41
CA VAL A 310 -20.58 8.07 -3.96
C VAL A 310 -19.48 9.06 -3.60
N ILE A 311 -19.84 10.13 -2.88
CA ILE A 311 -18.89 11.06 -2.28
C ILE A 311 -18.89 10.81 -0.76
N THR A 312 -17.70 10.69 -0.19
CA THR A 312 -17.48 10.43 1.23
C THR A 312 -16.61 11.54 1.81
N LEU A 313 -17.07 12.19 2.87
CA LEU A 313 -16.25 13.11 3.67
C LEU A 313 -15.86 12.43 4.98
N THR A 314 -14.56 12.33 5.24
CA THR A 314 -13.99 11.64 6.40
C THR A 314 -13.10 12.57 7.21
N CYS A 315 -13.38 12.69 8.50
CA CYS A 315 -12.46 13.18 9.51
C CYS A 315 -11.74 11.99 10.16
N GLN A 316 -10.42 11.92 10.00
CA GLN A 316 -9.61 10.80 10.48
C GLN A 316 -8.40 11.28 11.28
N ARG A 317 -8.04 10.51 12.32
CA ARG A 317 -6.81 10.67 13.10
C ARG A 317 -5.77 9.66 12.64
N LYS A 318 -4.60 10.12 12.20
CA LYS A 318 -3.43 9.26 11.95
C LYS A 318 -2.49 9.35 13.13
N THR A 319 -2.38 8.25 13.87
CA THR A 319 -1.44 8.12 14.98
C THR A 319 -0.31 7.17 14.58
N THR A 320 0.93 7.64 14.68
CA THR A 320 2.11 6.82 14.52
C THR A 320 2.76 6.57 15.88
N THR A 321 2.85 5.31 16.28
CA THR A 321 3.48 4.88 17.54
C THR A 321 4.74 4.06 17.26
N GLY A 322 5.62 3.98 18.26
CA GLY A 322 6.89 3.24 18.19
C GLY A 322 8.06 4.05 17.65
N SER A 323 9.24 3.45 17.69
CA SER A 323 10.51 4.03 17.22
C SER A 323 11.26 3.01 16.35
N GLY A 324 12.03 3.51 15.38
CA GLY A 324 12.84 2.69 14.48
C GLY A 324 12.03 1.64 13.72
N LYS A 325 12.45 0.36 13.82
CA LYS A 325 11.85 -0.78 13.12
C LYS A 325 10.44 -1.16 13.61
N ASN A 326 10.03 -0.67 14.79
CA ASN A 326 8.73 -0.97 15.40
C ASN A 326 7.72 0.18 15.22
N ARG A 327 7.95 1.05 14.24
CA ARG A 327 7.06 2.17 13.93
C ARG A 327 5.80 1.64 13.22
N SER A 328 4.63 1.88 13.80
CA SER A 328 3.34 1.51 13.22
C SER A 328 2.45 2.74 13.10
N THR A 329 1.78 2.89 11.95
CA THR A 329 0.82 3.98 11.72
C THR A 329 -0.58 3.41 11.68
N LYS A 330 -1.44 3.91 12.57
CA LYS A 330 -2.85 3.55 12.66
C LYS A 330 -3.70 4.74 12.24
N THR A 331 -4.59 4.54 11.29
CA THR A 331 -5.64 5.50 10.94
C THR A 331 -6.90 5.13 11.69
N SER A 332 -7.45 6.08 12.45
CA SER A 332 -8.73 5.95 13.15
C SER A 332 -9.72 6.94 12.56
N ILE A 333 -10.88 6.46 12.11
CA ILE A 333 -11.93 7.34 11.60
C ILE A 333 -12.68 7.92 12.80
N ILE A 334 -12.73 9.25 12.89
CA ILE A 334 -13.42 9.99 13.97
C ILE A 334 -14.87 10.24 13.56
N TRP A 335 -15.05 10.68 12.32
CA TRP A 335 -16.35 10.94 11.73
C TRP A 335 -16.27 10.69 10.22
N GLN A 336 -17.36 10.16 9.66
CA GLN A 336 -17.52 9.91 8.24
C GLN A 336 -18.97 10.13 7.87
N ASP A 337 -19.20 10.76 6.73
CA ASP A 337 -20.50 10.88 6.08
C ASP A 337 -20.38 10.62 4.59
N ASP A 338 -21.38 9.95 4.02
CA ASP A 338 -21.41 9.48 2.63
C ASP A 338 -22.68 10.00 1.93
N ARG A 339 -22.57 10.42 0.67
CA ARG A 339 -23.69 10.89 -0.14
C ARG A 339 -23.65 10.28 -1.52
N ARG A 340 -24.82 9.87 -2.02
CA ARG A 340 -25.00 9.46 -3.42
C ARG A 340 -25.29 10.70 -4.24
N VAL A 341 -24.54 10.88 -5.31
CA VAL A 341 -24.64 12.04 -6.18
C VAL A 341 -24.78 11.60 -7.64
N ARG A 342 -25.55 12.38 -8.39
CA ARG A 342 -25.73 12.19 -9.83
C ARG A 342 -24.87 13.19 -10.57
N SER A 343 -24.19 12.72 -11.62
CA SER A 343 -23.44 13.61 -12.49
C SER A 343 -24.37 14.50 -13.29
N THR A 344 -23.92 15.73 -13.46
CA THR A 344 -24.39 16.67 -14.48
C THR A 344 -23.32 16.78 -15.55
N ILE A 345 -23.72 16.90 -16.81
CA ILE A 345 -22.77 17.06 -17.92
C ILE A 345 -22.40 18.53 -18.03
N LYS A 346 -21.10 18.83 -17.95
CA LYS A 346 -20.54 20.17 -18.16
C LYS A 346 -19.66 20.15 -19.41
N GLY A 347 -20.13 20.76 -20.50
CA GLY A 347 -19.45 20.70 -21.81
C GLY A 347 -19.49 19.29 -22.43
N HIS A 348 -18.53 18.98 -23.30
CA HIS A 348 -18.59 17.75 -24.12
C HIS A 348 -18.02 16.49 -23.45
N ASN A 349 -17.27 16.59 -22.35
CA ASN A 349 -16.52 15.44 -21.80
C ASN A 349 -16.17 15.56 -20.31
N THR A 350 -16.89 16.39 -19.57
CA THR A 350 -16.67 16.58 -18.13
C THR A 350 -17.94 16.28 -17.36
N SER A 351 -17.85 15.36 -16.41
CA SER A 351 -18.93 15.09 -15.47
C SER A 351 -18.70 15.91 -14.19
N SER A 352 -19.77 16.57 -13.74
CA SER A 352 -19.78 17.45 -12.58
C SER A 352 -20.66 16.84 -11.49
N TYR A 353 -20.08 16.62 -10.31
CA TYR A 353 -20.75 16.03 -9.15
C TYR A 353 -20.87 17.06 -8.04
N ALA A 354 -22.06 17.64 -7.87
CA ALA A 354 -22.36 18.55 -6.78
C ALA A 354 -22.67 17.77 -5.50
N PHE A 355 -22.22 18.30 -4.36
CA PHE A 355 -22.48 17.70 -3.05
C PHE A 355 -22.76 18.77 -1.99
N GLU A 356 -23.45 18.35 -0.93
CA GLU A 356 -23.70 19.12 0.27
C GLU A 356 -23.50 18.22 1.50
N PHE A 357 -22.69 18.66 2.46
CA PHE A 357 -22.47 17.99 3.74
C PHE A 357 -22.76 18.95 4.90
N LYS A 358 -23.63 18.55 5.82
CA LYS A 358 -23.79 19.22 7.11
C LYS A 358 -22.80 18.62 8.10
N VAL A 359 -21.77 19.37 8.47
CA VAL A 359 -20.71 18.88 9.36
C VAL A 359 -21.08 19.21 10.81
N PRO A 360 -21.19 18.22 11.71
CA PRO A 360 -21.53 18.48 13.11
C PRO A 360 -20.53 19.39 13.83
N GLU A 361 -21.02 20.10 14.85
CA GLU A 361 -20.18 20.82 15.80
C GLU A 361 -19.34 19.87 16.67
N GLY A 362 -18.25 20.38 17.26
CA GLY A 362 -17.41 19.61 18.19
C GLY A 362 -16.43 18.62 17.53
N LEU A 363 -16.37 18.56 16.20
CA LEU A 363 -15.38 17.77 15.48
C LEU A 363 -13.99 18.44 15.51
N PRO A 364 -12.89 17.65 15.51
CA PRO A 364 -11.55 18.20 15.58
C PRO A 364 -11.15 18.92 14.28
N GLN A 365 -10.46 20.04 14.43
CA GLN A 365 -9.88 20.79 13.32
C GLN A 365 -8.71 20.03 12.70
N SER A 366 -8.38 20.34 11.44
CA SER A 366 -7.16 19.86 10.79
C SER A 366 -5.95 20.25 11.64
N ASP A 367 -5.15 19.26 12.03
CA ASP A 367 -3.95 19.47 12.83
C ASP A 367 -2.82 18.58 12.31
N GLU A 368 -1.74 19.22 11.89
CA GLU A 368 -0.52 18.56 11.46
C GLU A 368 0.71 18.99 12.28
N SER A 369 0.49 19.71 13.39
CA SER A 369 1.56 20.21 14.26
C SER A 369 2.42 19.07 14.82
N ASN A 370 1.80 17.93 15.14
CA ASN A 370 2.48 16.72 15.54
C ASN A 370 2.52 15.69 14.40
N GLN A 371 3.72 15.44 13.88
CA GLN A 371 3.93 14.49 12.78
C GLN A 371 3.42 13.06 13.06
N ASN A 372 3.37 12.67 14.34
CA ASN A 372 2.95 11.35 14.82
C ASN A 372 1.49 11.31 15.29
N ASN A 373 0.79 12.44 15.35
CA ASN A 373 -0.64 12.47 15.67
C ASN A 373 -1.29 13.61 14.90
N ARG A 374 -1.93 13.27 13.78
CA ARG A 374 -2.50 14.24 12.86
C ARG A 374 -3.99 14.03 12.70
N VAL A 375 -4.72 15.12 12.52
CA VAL A 375 -6.13 15.11 12.12
C VAL A 375 -6.22 15.57 10.68
N GLU A 376 -6.76 14.71 9.83
CA GLU A 376 -6.90 14.96 8.40
C GLU A 376 -8.38 14.89 8.01
N TRP A 377 -8.77 15.79 7.09
CA TRP A 377 -10.06 15.75 6.43
C TRP A 377 -9.86 15.33 4.97
N VAL A 378 -10.57 14.27 4.57
CA VAL A 378 -10.42 13.64 3.26
C VAL A 378 -11.79 13.52 2.60
N LEU A 379 -11.90 14.06 1.40
CA LEU A 379 -13.08 13.91 0.54
C LEU A 379 -12.75 12.90 -0.57
N GLU A 380 -13.49 11.79 -0.62
CA GLU A 380 -13.32 10.71 -1.60
C GLU A 380 -14.53 10.66 -2.54
N ILE A 381 -14.31 10.44 -3.84
CA ILE A 381 -15.37 10.08 -4.79
C ILE A 381 -15.07 8.69 -5.36
N GLU A 382 -16.06 7.79 -5.32
CA GLU A 382 -15.96 6.42 -5.83
C GLU A 382 -17.14 6.06 -6.74
N ARG A 383 -16.84 5.43 -7.88
CA ARG A 383 -17.81 4.75 -8.74
C ARG A 383 -17.20 3.51 -9.36
N LYS A 384 -17.82 2.35 -9.10
CA LYS A 384 -17.49 1.07 -9.75
C LYS A 384 -18.07 1.04 -11.15
N GLN A 385 -17.28 0.59 -12.12
CA GLN A 385 -17.70 0.54 -13.52
C GLN A 385 -16.88 -0.44 -14.35
N PRO A 386 -17.35 -0.81 -15.55
CA PRO A 386 -16.53 -1.56 -16.50
C PRO A 386 -15.22 -0.81 -16.79
N GLY A 387 -14.09 -1.51 -16.65
CA GLY A 387 -12.75 -0.94 -16.85
C GLY A 387 -12.16 -0.31 -15.58
N ILE A 388 -11.69 0.93 -15.68
CA ILE A 388 -10.99 1.61 -14.57
C ILE A 388 -11.99 2.36 -13.70
N ASP A 389 -12.18 1.90 -12.46
CA ASP A 389 -13.00 2.56 -11.44
C ASP A 389 -12.59 4.02 -11.21
N LEU A 390 -13.59 4.89 -11.06
CA LEU A 390 -13.40 6.25 -10.58
C LEU A 390 -13.14 6.16 -9.08
N LYS A 391 -11.93 6.52 -8.65
CA LYS A 391 -11.55 6.59 -7.23
C LYS A 391 -10.56 7.72 -7.02
N LEU A 392 -11.02 8.83 -6.46
CA LEU A 392 -10.22 10.03 -6.22
C LEU A 392 -10.31 10.45 -4.77
N GLN A 393 -9.20 10.96 -4.23
CA GLN A 393 -9.13 11.48 -2.87
C GLN A 393 -8.60 12.91 -2.90
N PHE A 394 -9.25 13.81 -2.17
CA PHE A 394 -8.89 15.21 -2.01
C PHE A 394 -8.64 15.47 -0.53
N MET A 395 -7.49 16.05 -0.20
CA MET A 395 -7.19 16.49 1.16
C MET A 395 -7.67 17.93 1.31
N VAL A 396 -8.62 18.15 2.21
CA VAL A 396 -9.28 19.46 2.40
C VAL A 396 -8.99 20.00 3.81
N PRO A 397 -8.87 21.32 4.00
CA PRO A 397 -8.75 21.92 5.33
C PRO A 397 -10.12 21.95 6.02
N GLY A 398 -10.22 21.43 7.24
CA GLY A 398 -11.42 21.49 8.08
C GLY A 398 -11.17 22.32 9.33
N TYR A 399 -11.86 23.45 9.49
CA TYR A 399 -11.66 24.39 10.60
C TYR A 399 -12.99 24.95 11.11
N VAL A 400 -12.99 25.41 12.36
CA VAL A 400 -14.12 26.16 12.93
C VAL A 400 -13.98 27.61 12.48
N VAL A 401 -14.92 28.09 11.66
CA VAL A 401 -14.90 29.45 11.12
C VAL A 401 -16.11 30.21 11.66
N ALA A 402 -15.92 30.95 12.74
CA ALA A 402 -17.01 31.55 13.54
C ALA A 402 -17.96 32.44 12.71
N HIS A 403 -17.42 33.26 11.80
CA HIS A 403 -18.23 34.15 10.97
C HIS A 403 -19.12 33.40 9.98
N ARG A 404 -18.73 32.20 9.51
CA ARG A 404 -19.53 31.39 8.58
C ARG A 404 -20.66 30.65 9.29
N VAL A 405 -20.36 30.08 10.46
CA VAL A 405 -21.38 29.42 11.30
C VAL A 405 -22.45 30.45 11.73
N ALA A 406 -22.05 31.67 12.08
CA ALA A 406 -22.97 32.74 12.45
C ALA A 406 -23.82 33.25 11.27
N LEU A 407 -23.24 33.41 10.08
CA LEU A 407 -23.98 33.80 8.87
C LEU A 407 -25.02 32.74 8.48
N GLU A 408 -24.67 31.45 8.56
CA GLU A 408 -25.60 30.36 8.27
C GLU A 408 -26.71 30.23 9.32
N ALA A 409 -26.40 30.41 10.61
CA ALA A 409 -27.42 30.44 11.66
C ALA A 409 -28.41 31.60 11.43
N ALA A 410 -27.89 32.79 11.09
CA ALA A 410 -28.73 33.96 10.79
C ALA A 410 -29.56 33.78 9.50
N GLU A 411 -28.99 33.18 8.45
CA GLU A 411 -29.69 32.89 7.19
C GLU A 411 -30.78 31.84 7.41
N THR A 412 -30.49 30.79 8.18
CA THR A 412 -31.47 29.77 8.55
C THR A 412 -32.62 30.35 9.37
N ASP A 413 -32.34 31.24 10.33
CA ASP A 413 -33.36 31.92 11.14
C ASP A 413 -34.22 32.90 10.32
N LEU A 414 -33.62 33.60 9.35
CA LEU A 414 -34.33 34.52 8.44
C LEU A 414 -35.30 33.78 7.51
N PHE A 415 -34.92 32.61 7.01
CA PHE A 415 -35.77 31.80 6.13
C PHE A 415 -36.70 30.85 6.90
N ALA A 416 -36.39 30.46 8.13
CA ALA A 416 -37.26 29.62 8.97
C ALA A 416 -38.62 30.29 9.27
N ALA A 417 -38.70 31.63 9.22
CA ALA A 417 -39.95 32.38 9.39
C ALA A 417 -40.91 32.26 8.18
N ASP A 418 -40.39 32.10 6.96
CA ASP A 418 -41.19 31.97 5.73
C ASP A 418 -41.45 30.50 5.32
N PHE A 419 -40.70 29.55 5.87
CA PHE A 419 -40.74 28.13 5.48
C PHE A 419 -41.93 27.32 6.05
N ASN A 420 -42.73 27.87 6.96
CA ASN A 420 -43.88 27.15 7.52
C ASN A 420 -45.12 27.09 6.59
N ASN A 421 -45.08 27.68 5.39
CA ASN A 421 -46.24 27.77 4.49
C ASN A 421 -46.06 27.22 3.06
N SER A 422 -44.94 26.57 2.73
CA SER A 422 -44.81 25.92 1.42
C SER A 422 -44.14 24.56 1.55
N ASN A 423 -44.97 23.52 1.69
CA ASN A 423 -44.56 22.14 1.53
C ASN A 423 -43.90 21.91 0.16
N GLU A 424 -42.78 21.20 0.20
CA GLU A 424 -42.48 20.05 -0.66
C GLU A 424 -42.68 20.22 -2.16
N GLU A 425 -41.81 20.98 -2.85
CA GLU A 425 -41.43 20.72 -4.25
C GLU A 425 -40.44 21.80 -4.73
N SER A 426 -39.14 21.66 -4.44
CA SER A 426 -38.01 22.22 -5.23
C SER A 426 -36.67 22.21 -4.47
N SER A 427 -36.18 21.02 -4.11
CA SER A 427 -34.75 20.83 -3.87
C SER A 427 -34.23 19.85 -4.91
N GLY A 428 -33.45 20.36 -5.87
CA GLY A 428 -32.90 19.60 -6.97
C GLY A 428 -32.16 18.34 -6.51
N GLY A 429 -32.66 17.18 -6.94
CA GLY A 429 -31.84 15.98 -7.15
C GLY A 429 -31.34 15.21 -5.92
N GLN A 430 -31.92 15.38 -4.73
CA GLN A 430 -31.62 14.49 -3.60
C GLN A 430 -32.55 13.26 -3.64
N SER A 431 -32.13 12.20 -4.32
CA SER A 431 -32.89 10.94 -4.34
C SER A 431 -32.60 10.13 -3.07
N HIS A 432 -33.47 10.26 -2.06
CA HIS A 432 -33.51 9.36 -0.89
C HIS A 432 -34.16 7.99 -1.16
N LEU A 433 -34.54 7.69 -2.40
CA LEU A 433 -35.27 6.46 -2.73
C LEU A 433 -34.54 5.58 -3.74
N GLY A 434 -34.29 4.32 -3.34
CA GLY A 434 -34.67 3.21 -4.22
C GLY A 434 -33.67 2.10 -4.52
N SER A 435 -32.45 2.05 -3.96
CA SER A 435 -31.61 0.87 -4.18
C SER A 435 -30.59 0.59 -3.09
N TRP A 436 -30.93 -0.29 -2.14
CA TRP A 436 -29.96 -0.93 -1.24
C TRP A 436 -29.14 -2.04 -1.93
N LYS A 437 -29.11 -2.06 -3.27
CA LYS A 437 -28.36 -3.03 -4.08
C LYS A 437 -26.87 -3.08 -3.70
N ASN A 438 -26.28 -1.95 -3.30
CA ASN A 438 -24.89 -1.88 -2.85
C ASN A 438 -24.66 -2.45 -1.44
N LEU A 439 -25.70 -2.60 -0.61
CA LEU A 439 -25.68 -3.37 0.64
C LEU A 439 -25.81 -4.88 0.39
N GLY A 440 -26.08 -5.30 -0.86
CA GLY A 440 -26.46 -6.66 -1.23
C GLY A 440 -27.75 -7.10 -0.54
N LEU A 441 -28.65 -6.14 -0.33
CA LEU A 441 -29.96 -6.33 0.27
C LEU A 441 -30.99 -6.48 -0.85
N GLU A 442 -31.73 -7.58 -0.81
CA GLU A 442 -32.90 -7.85 -1.64
C GLU A 442 -34.14 -7.64 -0.76
N ASP A 443 -34.89 -6.59 -1.04
CA ASP A 443 -36.16 -6.30 -0.38
C ASP A 443 -37.31 -6.98 -1.12
N SER A 444 -38.17 -7.66 -0.38
CA SER A 444 -39.40 -8.25 -0.93
C SER A 444 -40.56 -8.02 0.02
N VAL A 445 -41.64 -7.47 -0.51
CA VAL A 445 -42.90 -7.33 0.22
C VAL A 445 -43.65 -8.64 0.07
N THR A 446 -43.82 -9.38 1.17
CA THR A 446 -44.54 -10.66 1.16
C THR A 446 -45.82 -10.52 1.99
N SER A 447 -46.78 -11.44 1.79
CA SER A 447 -48.00 -11.53 2.62
C SER A 447 -47.71 -11.82 4.10
N GLN A 448 -46.46 -12.16 4.44
CA GLN A 448 -45.98 -12.43 5.80
C GLN A 448 -45.20 -11.26 6.41
N GLY A 449 -45.09 -10.11 5.72
CA GLY A 449 -44.32 -8.94 6.16
C GLY A 449 -43.24 -8.51 5.17
N ASN A 450 -42.51 -7.46 5.52
CA ASN A 450 -41.42 -6.93 4.69
C ASN A 450 -40.14 -7.72 4.99
N ARG A 451 -39.59 -8.38 3.96
CA ARG A 451 -38.43 -9.27 4.06
C ARG A 451 -37.20 -8.58 3.47
N TYR A 452 -36.14 -8.52 4.27
CA TYR A 452 -34.83 -7.98 3.90
C TYR A 452 -33.80 -9.10 3.90
N TYR A 453 -33.46 -9.60 2.71
CA TYR A 453 -32.51 -10.68 2.54
C TYR A 453 -31.13 -10.15 2.19
N PHE A 454 -30.14 -10.57 2.96
CA PHE A 454 -28.76 -10.17 2.84
C PHE A 454 -27.95 -11.33 2.26
N SER A 455 -27.64 -11.25 0.97
CA SER A 455 -27.13 -12.39 0.16
C SER A 455 -25.74 -12.89 0.58
N ALA A 456 -25.42 -14.15 0.28
CA ALA A 456 -24.02 -14.59 0.33
C ALA A 456 -23.21 -13.89 -0.79
N PHE A 457 -21.87 -13.94 -0.74
CA PHE A 457 -20.96 -13.40 -1.77
C PHE A 457 -20.87 -11.86 -1.90
N ARG A 458 -21.40 -11.08 -0.95
CA ARG A 458 -21.35 -9.60 -0.97
C ARG A 458 -19.94 -8.99 -1.01
N ASN A 459 -18.98 -9.62 -0.35
CA ASN A 459 -17.57 -9.16 -0.29
C ASN A 459 -16.64 -10.09 -1.09
N LEU A 460 -17.03 -10.38 -2.34
CA LEU A 460 -16.40 -11.39 -3.19
C LEU A 460 -14.88 -11.22 -3.34
N SER A 461 -14.41 -10.00 -3.65
CA SER A 461 -12.99 -9.73 -3.88
C SER A 461 -12.15 -10.04 -2.63
N PHE A 462 -12.56 -9.53 -1.47
CA PHE A 462 -11.85 -9.77 -0.21
C PHE A 462 -11.84 -11.25 0.17
N ALA A 463 -12.98 -11.93 0.03
CA ALA A 463 -13.10 -13.35 0.34
C ALA A 463 -12.26 -14.23 -0.60
N ILE A 464 -12.30 -13.99 -1.91
CA ILE A 464 -11.48 -14.72 -2.89
C ILE A 464 -9.99 -14.50 -2.62
N SER A 465 -9.57 -13.25 -2.35
CA SER A 465 -8.16 -12.98 -2.03
C SER A 465 -7.67 -13.76 -0.81
N MET A 466 -8.48 -13.84 0.27
CA MET A 466 -8.14 -14.67 1.43
C MET A 466 -8.10 -16.16 1.11
N ILE A 467 -9.04 -16.66 0.31
CA ILE A 467 -9.08 -18.08 -0.10
C ILE A 467 -7.86 -18.44 -0.94
N VAL A 468 -7.54 -17.65 -1.97
CA VAL A 468 -6.38 -17.90 -2.85
C VAL A 468 -5.09 -17.81 -2.06
N PHE A 469 -4.93 -16.79 -1.23
CA PHE A 469 -3.77 -16.65 -0.35
C PHE A 469 -3.65 -17.84 0.61
N GLY A 470 -4.76 -18.24 1.24
CA GLY A 470 -4.81 -19.37 2.14
C GLY A 470 -4.44 -20.69 1.47
N LEU A 471 -4.94 -20.94 0.25
CA LEU A 471 -4.61 -22.12 -0.54
C LEU A 471 -3.12 -22.14 -0.90
N ILE A 472 -2.57 -21.05 -1.42
CA ILE A 472 -1.15 -20.96 -1.77
C ILE A 472 -0.27 -21.25 -0.55
N PHE A 473 -0.54 -20.60 0.57
CA PHE A 473 0.24 -20.77 1.80
C PHE A 473 0.09 -22.17 2.40
N ALA A 474 -1.13 -22.73 2.39
CA ALA A 474 -1.37 -24.09 2.85
C ALA A 474 -0.64 -25.13 1.99
N SER A 475 -0.71 -25.00 0.66
CA SER A 475 0.02 -25.85 -0.27
C SER A 475 1.53 -25.75 -0.10
N ILE A 476 2.06 -24.55 0.15
CA ILE A 476 3.49 -24.35 0.46
C ILE A 476 3.87 -25.06 1.76
N GLY A 477 3.14 -24.83 2.85
CA GLY A 477 3.46 -25.43 4.15
C GLY A 477 3.45 -26.95 4.12
N ILE A 478 2.47 -27.54 3.42
CA ILE A 478 2.38 -28.99 3.22
C ILE A 478 3.52 -29.49 2.31
N GLY A 479 3.77 -28.82 1.18
CA GLY A 479 4.82 -29.23 0.25
C GLY A 479 6.23 -29.18 0.85
N VAL A 480 6.54 -28.14 1.62
CA VAL A 480 7.80 -28.00 2.37
C VAL A 480 8.02 -29.16 3.32
N ASN A 481 6.97 -29.58 4.04
CA ASN A 481 7.07 -30.65 5.03
C ASN A 481 7.11 -32.05 4.41
N VAL A 482 6.43 -32.26 3.28
CA VAL A 482 6.37 -33.56 2.61
C VAL A 482 7.61 -33.84 1.77
N TYR A 483 8.20 -32.82 1.15
CA TYR A 483 9.28 -32.98 0.16
C TYR A 483 10.63 -32.38 0.57
N GLY A 484 10.75 -31.77 1.76
CA GLY A 484 12.00 -31.18 2.23
C GLY A 484 12.26 -31.46 3.72
N ASP A 485 13.53 -31.34 4.12
CA ASP A 485 13.97 -31.48 5.52
C ASP A 485 13.76 -30.20 6.34
N ALA A 486 12.69 -29.47 6.04
CA ALA A 486 12.42 -28.19 6.69
C ALA A 486 11.81 -28.40 8.10
N PRO A 487 12.21 -27.57 9.09
CA PRO A 487 11.64 -27.66 10.42
C PRO A 487 10.11 -27.48 10.45
N ILE A 488 9.44 -28.16 11.37
CA ILE A 488 7.97 -28.15 11.55
C ILE A 488 7.40 -26.72 11.69
N ILE A 489 8.21 -25.75 12.11
CA ILE A 489 7.80 -24.35 12.21
C ILE A 489 7.30 -23.78 10.88
N PHE A 490 7.83 -24.24 9.74
CA PHE A 490 7.36 -23.81 8.42
C PHE A 490 5.99 -24.40 8.08
N LEU A 491 5.70 -25.64 8.49
CA LEU A 491 4.36 -26.23 8.36
C LEU A 491 3.33 -25.45 9.20
N ILE A 492 3.70 -25.04 10.41
CA ILE A 492 2.81 -24.26 11.29
C ILE A 492 2.62 -22.84 10.72
N ALA A 493 3.70 -22.18 10.31
CA ALA A 493 3.68 -20.81 9.82
C ALA A 493 2.98 -20.66 8.46
N PHE A 494 3.19 -21.58 7.52
CA PHE A 494 2.60 -21.49 6.18
C PHE A 494 1.33 -22.35 6.07
N GLY A 495 1.37 -23.59 6.56
CA GLY A 495 0.22 -24.50 6.58
C GLY A 495 -0.90 -24.03 7.50
N GLY A 496 -0.58 -23.79 8.77
CA GLY A 496 -1.55 -23.38 9.78
C GLY A 496 -2.22 -22.04 9.47
N PHE A 497 -1.43 -21.01 9.19
CA PHE A 497 -1.99 -19.71 8.78
C PHE A 497 -2.71 -19.79 7.42
N GLY A 498 -2.21 -20.58 6.47
CA GLY A 498 -2.88 -20.80 5.19
C GLY A 498 -4.30 -21.35 5.35
N ILE A 499 -4.46 -22.40 6.16
CA ILE A 499 -5.77 -22.99 6.47
C ILE A 499 -6.66 -21.98 7.20
N LEU A 500 -6.11 -21.22 8.15
CA LEU A 500 -6.86 -20.19 8.86
C LEU A 500 -7.43 -19.13 7.90
N PHE A 501 -6.61 -18.59 7.00
CA PHE A 501 -7.05 -17.62 6.00
C PHE A 501 -8.09 -18.19 5.04
N LEU A 502 -7.92 -19.46 4.63
CA LEU A 502 -8.90 -20.18 3.82
C LEU A 502 -10.26 -20.27 4.53
N MET A 503 -10.26 -20.67 5.81
CA MET A 503 -11.49 -20.76 6.61
C MET A 503 -12.15 -19.40 6.82
N LEU A 504 -11.39 -18.35 7.11
CA LEU A 504 -11.91 -16.99 7.26
C LEU A 504 -12.50 -16.46 5.95
N GLY A 505 -11.83 -16.71 4.82
CA GLY A 505 -12.31 -16.35 3.49
C GLY A 505 -13.63 -17.06 3.14
N LEU A 506 -13.72 -18.38 3.36
CA LEU A 506 -14.95 -19.16 3.17
C LEU A 506 -16.09 -18.70 4.06
N ARG A 507 -15.80 -18.41 5.34
CA ARG A 507 -16.77 -17.87 6.30
C ARG A 507 -17.31 -16.52 5.83
N GLN A 508 -16.45 -15.64 5.35
CA GLN A 508 -16.84 -14.33 4.83
C GLN A 508 -17.66 -14.44 3.53
N LEU A 509 -17.33 -15.42 2.67
CA LEU A 509 -18.01 -15.67 1.40
C LEU A 509 -19.46 -16.16 1.60
N THR A 510 -19.65 -17.05 2.57
CA THR A 510 -20.90 -17.81 2.74
C THR A 510 -21.90 -17.18 3.69
N TYR A 511 -21.51 -16.16 4.48
CA TYR A 511 -22.40 -15.55 5.47
C TYR A 511 -23.62 -14.89 4.81
N LYS A 512 -24.81 -15.29 5.27
CA LYS A 512 -26.11 -14.74 4.86
C LYS A 512 -26.95 -14.40 6.09
N SER A 513 -27.80 -13.39 5.96
CA SER A 513 -28.75 -13.00 7.01
C SER A 513 -30.09 -12.63 6.40
N GLU A 514 -31.15 -12.75 7.18
CA GLU A 514 -32.50 -12.40 6.79
C GLU A 514 -33.18 -11.72 7.96
N VAL A 515 -33.80 -10.58 7.66
CA VAL A 515 -34.55 -9.78 8.62
C VAL A 515 -35.95 -9.60 8.06
N THR A 516 -36.96 -10.10 8.76
CA THR A 516 -38.36 -9.97 8.36
C THR A 516 -39.12 -9.19 9.41
N VAL A 517 -39.81 -8.12 8.98
CA VAL A 517 -40.64 -7.28 9.84
C VAL A 517 -42.10 -7.63 9.63
N ARG A 518 -42.78 -8.09 10.69
CA ARG A 518 -44.20 -8.50 10.64
C ARG A 518 -44.95 -7.99 11.86
N GLY A 519 -45.92 -7.09 11.66
CA GLY A 519 -46.89 -6.70 12.71
C GLY A 519 -46.27 -6.26 14.04
N GLY A 520 -45.18 -5.49 14.01
CA GLY A 520 -44.45 -5.07 15.21
C GLY A 520 -43.46 -6.11 15.78
N GLN A 521 -43.24 -7.22 15.06
CA GLN A 521 -42.25 -8.25 15.40
C GLN A 521 -41.10 -8.25 14.41
N LEU A 522 -39.89 -8.48 14.91
CA LEU A 522 -38.68 -8.61 14.13
C LEU A 522 -38.22 -10.07 14.16
N GLN A 523 -38.19 -10.72 12.99
CA GLN A 523 -37.68 -12.08 12.84
C GLN A 523 -36.29 -12.03 12.20
N VAL A 524 -35.31 -12.66 12.84
CA VAL A 524 -33.92 -12.65 12.39
C VAL A 524 -33.40 -14.06 12.25
N ALA A 525 -32.93 -14.39 11.05
CA ALA A 525 -32.21 -15.63 10.78
C ALA A 525 -30.82 -15.30 10.21
N SER A 526 -29.80 -16.04 10.61
CA SER A 526 -28.47 -15.89 10.01
C SER A 526 -27.77 -17.23 9.87
N GLY A 527 -26.84 -17.34 8.94
CA GLY A 527 -26.16 -18.60 8.70
C GLY A 527 -25.09 -18.51 7.63
N HIS A 528 -24.56 -19.68 7.29
CA HIS A 528 -23.59 -19.84 6.20
C HIS A 528 -24.24 -20.69 5.09
N LEU A 529 -24.03 -22.01 5.09
CA LEU A 529 -24.71 -22.92 4.16
C LEU A 529 -26.22 -23.04 4.46
N LEU A 530 -26.57 -23.30 5.71
CA LEU A 530 -27.95 -23.38 6.22
C LEU A 530 -28.25 -22.16 7.10
N MET A 531 -29.50 -21.70 7.09
CA MET A 531 -29.96 -20.65 8.01
C MET A 531 -30.24 -21.23 9.39
N SER A 532 -29.95 -20.46 10.44
CA SER A 532 -30.43 -20.76 11.78
C SER A 532 -31.96 -20.68 11.84
N ALA A 533 -32.57 -21.32 12.83
CA ALA A 533 -33.96 -21.08 13.16
C ALA A 533 -34.18 -19.56 13.40
N PRO A 534 -35.29 -18.98 12.90
CA PRO A 534 -35.55 -17.56 13.04
C PRO A 534 -35.80 -17.22 14.51
N LYS A 535 -35.05 -16.24 15.03
CA LYS A 535 -35.31 -15.66 16.35
C LYS A 535 -36.36 -14.56 16.20
N ILE A 536 -37.49 -14.71 16.89
CA ILE A 536 -38.58 -13.74 16.91
C ILE A 536 -38.34 -12.78 18.08
N ILE A 537 -38.43 -11.48 17.84
CA ILE A 537 -38.21 -10.42 18.82
C ILE A 537 -39.43 -9.48 18.77
N GLN A 538 -40.03 -9.22 19.92
CA GLN A 538 -41.19 -8.33 20.02
C GLN A 538 -40.76 -6.86 20.07
N ARG A 539 -41.61 -5.94 19.59
CA ARG A 539 -41.37 -4.48 19.72
C ARG A 539 -41.03 -4.04 21.13
N SER A 540 -41.71 -4.60 22.14
CA SER A 540 -41.54 -4.28 23.57
C SER A 540 -40.17 -4.69 24.12
N GLU A 541 -39.49 -5.62 23.46
CA GLU A 541 -38.17 -6.10 23.84
C GLU A 541 -37.05 -5.26 23.21
N ILE A 542 -37.36 -4.41 22.22
CA ILE A 542 -36.36 -3.61 21.50
C ILE A 542 -36.18 -2.25 22.17
N GLU A 543 -35.03 -2.06 22.81
CA GLU A 543 -34.62 -0.77 23.39
C GLU A 543 -34.15 0.19 22.27
N SER A 544 -33.23 -0.27 21.42
CA SER A 544 -32.71 0.54 20.31
C SER A 544 -32.14 -0.32 19.18
N ILE A 545 -32.17 0.23 17.96
CA ILE A 545 -31.50 -0.35 16.79
C ILE A 545 -30.37 0.60 16.41
N THR A 546 -29.14 0.11 16.42
CA THR A 546 -27.94 0.93 16.19
C THR A 546 -27.01 0.27 15.18
N ALA A 547 -26.32 1.11 14.42
CA ALA A 547 -25.17 0.69 13.62
C ALA A 547 -23.91 0.87 14.47
N ASN A 548 -23.14 -0.22 14.63
CA ASN A 548 -21.86 -0.18 15.30
C ASN A 548 -20.76 -0.47 14.29
N SER A 549 -19.67 0.31 14.34
CA SER A 549 -18.47 0.06 13.54
C SER A 549 -17.25 -0.09 14.46
N ASN A 550 -16.70 -1.30 14.51
CA ASN A 550 -15.46 -1.59 15.22
C ASN A 550 -14.32 -1.96 14.26
N MET A 551 -14.60 -1.97 12.95
CA MET A 551 -13.69 -2.42 11.91
C MET A 551 -13.73 -1.43 10.74
N SER A 552 -12.57 -1.21 10.13
CA SER A 552 -12.45 -0.42 8.90
C SER A 552 -11.64 -1.20 7.87
N VAL A 553 -12.04 -1.14 6.61
CA VAL A 553 -11.27 -1.70 5.49
C VAL A 553 -10.82 -0.53 4.61
N GLY A 554 -9.50 -0.27 4.60
CA GLY A 554 -8.97 0.97 4.04
C GLY A 554 -9.49 2.19 4.80
N ASN A 555 -10.09 3.14 4.07
CA ASN A 555 -10.67 4.36 4.63
C ASN A 555 -12.19 4.26 4.86
N LYS A 556 -12.79 3.07 4.76
CA LYS A 556 -14.23 2.88 4.94
C LYS A 556 -14.53 2.16 6.25
N GLN A 557 -15.47 2.70 7.00
CA GLN A 557 -16.04 2.02 8.16
C GLN A 557 -16.91 0.84 7.72
N VAL A 558 -16.74 -0.29 8.39
CA VAL A 558 -17.58 -1.49 8.24
C VAL A 558 -18.59 -1.47 9.36
N PHE A 559 -19.87 -1.45 9.00
CA PHE A 559 -20.99 -1.36 9.94
C PHE A 559 -21.62 -2.73 10.18
N HIS A 560 -22.04 -2.95 11.42
CA HIS A 560 -22.89 -4.04 11.83
C HIS A 560 -24.14 -3.45 12.46
N VAL A 561 -25.31 -3.86 11.97
CA VAL A 561 -26.58 -3.42 12.53
C VAL A 561 -26.99 -4.41 13.60
N SER A 562 -27.24 -3.92 14.80
CA SER A 562 -27.70 -4.73 15.92
C SER A 562 -28.87 -4.07 16.65
N ALA A 563 -29.80 -4.91 17.09
CA ALA A 563 -30.85 -4.54 18.02
C ALA A 563 -30.35 -4.82 19.44
N LYS A 564 -30.40 -3.80 20.31
CA LYS A 564 -30.19 -3.95 21.75
C LYS A 564 -31.55 -4.23 22.37
N LEU A 565 -31.63 -5.34 23.11
CA LEU A 565 -32.86 -5.74 23.80
C LEU A 565 -32.91 -5.14 25.21
N THR A 566 -34.12 -5.02 25.77
CA THR A 566 -34.36 -4.49 27.13
C THR A 566 -33.70 -5.32 28.23
N ASP A 567 -33.38 -6.59 27.96
CA ASP A 567 -32.61 -7.47 28.83
C ASP A 567 -31.08 -7.21 28.78
N GLY A 568 -30.64 -6.25 27.96
CA GLY A 568 -29.23 -5.90 27.75
C GLY A 568 -28.50 -6.74 26.70
N SER A 569 -29.12 -7.79 26.17
CA SER A 569 -28.52 -8.63 25.12
C SER A 569 -28.55 -7.92 23.76
N LYS A 570 -27.62 -8.32 22.87
CA LYS A 570 -27.49 -7.76 21.52
C LYS A 570 -27.77 -8.82 20.47
N VAL A 571 -28.72 -8.55 19.57
CA VAL A 571 -28.99 -9.40 18.41
C VAL A 571 -28.46 -8.71 17.15
N VAL A 572 -27.62 -9.41 16.38
CA VAL A 572 -27.06 -8.87 15.14
C VAL A 572 -28.03 -9.12 14.00
N LEU A 573 -28.50 -8.05 13.36
CA LEU A 573 -29.43 -8.08 12.25
C LEU A 573 -28.69 -8.25 10.92
N ALA A 574 -27.58 -7.54 10.76
CA ALA A 574 -26.75 -7.58 9.56
C ALA A 574 -25.28 -7.32 9.89
N LYS A 575 -24.37 -7.93 9.12
CA LYS A 575 -22.92 -7.74 9.28
C LYS A 575 -22.28 -7.29 7.98
N ASN A 576 -21.15 -6.59 8.13
CA ASN A 576 -20.25 -6.21 7.03
C ASN A 576 -20.92 -5.27 6.01
N LEU A 577 -21.75 -4.34 6.49
CA LEU A 577 -22.38 -3.33 5.65
C LEU A 577 -21.40 -2.17 5.42
N LEU A 578 -21.43 -1.62 4.21
CA LEU A 578 -20.64 -0.46 3.80
C LEU A 578 -21.60 0.70 3.50
N MET A 579 -21.09 1.93 3.56
CA MET A 579 -21.84 3.19 3.41
C MET A 579 -22.77 3.50 4.58
N ARG A 580 -22.46 4.59 5.29
CA ARG A 580 -23.21 4.98 6.49
C ARG A 580 -24.65 5.39 6.15
N SER A 581 -24.84 6.18 5.10
CA SER A 581 -26.15 6.68 4.66
C SER A 581 -27.16 5.55 4.37
N ASP A 582 -26.69 4.48 3.74
CA ASP A 582 -27.54 3.34 3.37
C ASP A 582 -27.91 2.51 4.62
N VAL A 583 -26.99 2.42 5.58
CA VAL A 583 -27.23 1.75 6.86
C VAL A 583 -28.20 2.55 7.73
N GLU A 584 -28.06 3.87 7.81
CA GLU A 584 -28.95 4.74 8.57
C GLU A 584 -30.36 4.75 7.97
N SER A 585 -30.49 4.89 6.64
CA SER A 585 -31.80 4.80 5.97
C SER A 585 -32.47 3.44 6.14
N PHE A 586 -31.70 2.34 6.15
CA PHE A 586 -32.22 1.01 6.46
C PHE A 586 -32.71 0.89 7.91
N ILE A 587 -31.96 1.44 8.88
CA ILE A 587 -32.36 1.46 10.29
C ILE A 587 -33.64 2.27 10.46
N GLU A 588 -33.73 3.45 9.83
CA GLU A 588 -34.90 4.32 9.88
C GLU A 588 -36.14 3.63 9.29
N LYS A 589 -35.98 2.94 8.14
CA LYS A 589 -37.04 2.13 7.54
C LYS A 589 -37.54 1.04 8.50
N ILE A 590 -36.64 0.29 9.13
CA ILE A 590 -37.00 -0.74 10.10
C ILE A 590 -37.69 -0.14 11.33
N LYS A 591 -37.17 0.99 11.86
CA LYS A 591 -37.79 1.70 12.99
C LYS A 591 -39.22 2.10 12.65
N ASN A 592 -39.45 2.67 11.48
CA ASN A 592 -40.76 3.08 10.99
C ASN A 592 -41.72 1.88 10.85
N GLU A 593 -41.25 0.75 10.32
CA GLU A 593 -42.08 -0.45 10.13
C GLU A 593 -42.41 -1.20 11.43
N ILE A 594 -41.54 -1.11 12.43
CA ILE A 594 -41.78 -1.69 13.77
C ILE A 594 -42.56 -0.71 14.68
N GLY A 595 -42.69 0.57 14.30
CA GLY A 595 -43.38 1.58 15.11
C GLY A 595 -42.52 2.15 16.25
N ILE A 596 -41.22 2.30 16.01
CA ILE A 596 -40.28 3.03 16.88
C ILE A 596 -40.26 4.50 16.45
N ARG A 597 -41.11 5.36 17.03
CA ARG A 597 -40.98 6.82 16.84
C ARG A 597 -39.86 7.36 17.73
N GLU A 598 -38.99 8.17 17.16
CA GLU A 598 -38.03 8.96 17.96
C GLU A 598 -38.83 10.01 18.75
N SER A 599 -38.57 10.06 20.07
CA SER A 599 -39.10 11.07 20.98
C SER A 599 -38.29 12.35 20.91
#